data_AF-A0A0C2DJW1-F1
#
_entry.id   AF-A0A0C2DJW1-F1
#
_cell.length_a   1.000
_cell.length_b   1.000
_cell.length_c   1.000
_cell.angle_alpha   90.00
_cell.angle_beta   90.00
_cell.angle_gamma   90.00
#
_symmetry.space_group_name_H-M   'P 1'
#
loop_
_entity.id
_entity.type
_entity.pdbx_description
1 polymer ?
#
loop_
_entity_poly.entity_id
_entity_poly.type
_entity_poly.pdbx_seq_one_letter_code
_entity_poly.pdbx_strand_id
1 'polypeptide(L)'
;MLFVFSHVHVRPPQILYITDDGGMFQLYRRLKWVYQKFKLSTWVPFAALVSYTIFGAFLFKSFEMENDQRTRERYKNRTDYAMDQVVERMLEVRCHDPELRVADKDYQIQHSKEALLWFLDHLNLTEVIKERTEETPWTWLGSMFYAGQLYTTIGKLNMDFLLDTNE
;
A
#
# COMPACT_ATOMS: atom_id res chain seq x y z
N MET A 1 -33.11 -63.36 46.94
CA MET A 1 -31.73 -62.80 46.89
C MET A 1 -31.67 -61.99 45.60
N LEU A 2 -32.00 -60.69 45.63
CA LEU A 2 -31.06 -59.56 45.79
C LEU A 2 -30.03 -59.55 44.63
N PHE A 3 -29.93 -58.54 43.76
CA PHE A 3 -29.89 -57.11 44.05
C PHE A 3 -30.47 -56.24 42.92
N VAL A 4 -31.17 -55.20 43.35
CA VAL A 4 -31.56 -54.01 42.59
C VAL A 4 -30.31 -53.13 42.40
N PHE A 5 -30.03 -52.69 41.17
CA PHE A 5 -29.06 -51.61 40.92
C PHE A 5 -29.82 -50.32 40.62
N SER A 6 -29.79 -49.42 41.60
CA SER A 6 -30.28 -48.04 41.51
C SER A 6 -29.44 -47.24 40.51
N HIS A 7 -30.06 -46.66 39.49
CA HIS A 7 -29.42 -45.59 38.71
C HIS A 7 -29.70 -44.25 39.37
N VAL A 8 -28.66 -43.74 40.03
CA VAL A 8 -28.56 -42.41 40.64
C VAL A 8 -28.81 -41.32 39.60
N HIS A 9 -29.77 -40.43 39.85
CA HIS A 9 -30.05 -39.27 39.02
C HIS A 9 -29.05 -38.16 39.36
N VAL A 10 -27.97 -38.05 38.58
CA VAL A 10 -26.98 -36.96 38.70
C VAL A 10 -27.58 -35.70 38.09
N ARG A 11 -27.94 -34.72 38.92
CA ARG A 11 -28.31 -33.38 38.42
C ARG A 11 -27.04 -32.68 37.90
N PRO A 12 -27.04 -32.12 36.68
CA PRO A 12 -25.89 -31.35 36.20
C PRO A 12 -25.73 -30.07 37.02
N PRO A 13 -24.49 -29.61 37.27
CA PRO A 13 -24.22 -28.40 38.02
C PRO A 13 -24.75 -27.18 37.25
N GLN A 14 -25.47 -26.29 37.94
CA GLN A 14 -25.82 -24.99 37.40
C GLN A 14 -24.55 -24.14 37.31
N ILE A 15 -24.01 -23.99 36.10
CA ILE A 15 -22.96 -23.03 35.81
C ILE A 15 -23.63 -21.65 35.82
N LEU A 16 -23.42 -20.92 36.91
CA LEU A 16 -23.79 -19.50 37.02
C LEU A 16 -22.85 -18.73 36.07
N TYR A 17 -23.33 -18.43 34.86
CA TYR A 17 -22.69 -17.46 33.99
C TYR A 17 -22.79 -16.09 34.65
N ILE A 18 -21.70 -15.65 35.31
CA ILE A 18 -21.50 -14.24 35.60
C ILE A 18 -20.97 -13.63 34.31
N THR A 19 -21.88 -13.37 33.38
CA THR A 19 -21.59 -12.58 32.20
C THR A 19 -21.77 -11.11 32.57
N ASP A 20 -20.73 -10.32 32.35
CA ASP A 20 -20.78 -8.85 32.38
C ASP A 20 -21.64 -8.36 31.20
N ASP A 21 -22.93 -8.64 31.28
CA ASP A 21 -23.92 -8.41 30.22
C ASP A 21 -24.29 -6.92 30.11
N GLY A 22 -23.85 -6.08 31.05
CA GLY A 22 -24.27 -4.68 31.12
C GLY A 22 -23.85 -3.88 29.89
N GLY A 23 -22.58 -3.98 29.49
CA GLY A 23 -22.02 -3.17 28.39
C GLY A 23 -22.45 -3.65 27.00
N MET A 24 -22.25 -4.93 26.73
CA MET A 24 -22.55 -5.54 25.42
C MET A 24 -24.05 -5.55 25.10
N PHE A 25 -24.90 -5.78 26.10
CA PHE A 25 -26.36 -5.81 25.90
C PHE A 25 -26.96 -4.41 25.74
N GLN A 26 -26.40 -3.40 26.40
CA GLN A 26 -26.76 -1.99 26.19
C GLN A 26 -26.31 -1.50 24.81
N LEU A 27 -25.10 -1.86 24.37
CA LEU A 27 -24.60 -1.54 23.04
C LEU A 27 -25.47 -2.17 21.96
N TYR A 28 -25.76 -3.48 22.08
CA TYR A 28 -26.65 -4.20 21.17
C TYR A 28 -28.06 -3.60 21.13
N ARG A 29 -28.63 -3.22 22.28
CA ARG A 29 -29.95 -2.60 22.35
C ARG A 29 -29.95 -1.22 21.68
N ARG A 30 -28.89 -0.42 21.84
CA ARG A 30 -28.74 0.88 21.16
C ARG A 30 -28.58 0.69 19.65
N LEU A 31 -27.76 -0.26 19.21
CA LEU A 31 -27.63 -0.60 17.79
C LEU A 31 -28.96 -1.07 17.20
N LYS A 32 -29.69 -1.96 17.89
CA LYS A 32 -31.00 -2.46 17.46
C LYS A 32 -32.05 -1.35 17.37
N TRP A 33 -32.03 -0.40 18.31
CA TRP A 33 -32.92 0.76 18.31
C TRP A 33 -32.63 1.69 17.13
N VAL A 34 -31.35 1.98 16.86
CA VAL A 34 -30.93 2.75 15.68
C VAL A 34 -31.33 2.01 14.39
N TYR A 35 -31.12 0.70 14.34
CA TYR A 35 -31.49 -0.15 13.20
C TYR A 35 -33.01 -0.11 12.89
N GLN A 36 -33.85 -0.19 13.93
CA GLN A 36 -35.31 -0.09 13.79
C GLN A 36 -35.78 1.34 13.47
N LYS A 37 -35.16 2.37 14.06
CA LYS A 37 -35.52 3.78 13.86
C LYS A 37 -35.32 4.23 12.42
N PHE A 38 -34.29 3.70 11.77
CA PHE A 38 -33.87 4.16 10.45
C PHE A 38 -34.36 3.29 9.27
N LYS A 39 -35.14 2.21 9.50
CA LYS A 39 -35.57 1.23 8.45
C LYS A 39 -34.43 0.89 7.46
N LEU A 40 -33.20 0.82 7.95
CA LEU A 40 -31.98 0.90 7.14
C LEU A 40 -31.61 -0.45 6.47
N SER A 41 -32.53 -1.41 6.41
CA SER A 41 -32.25 -2.80 6.00
C SER A 41 -31.64 -2.94 4.60
N THR A 42 -31.98 -2.04 3.67
CA THR A 42 -31.46 -2.10 2.30
C THR A 42 -30.13 -1.35 2.13
N TRP A 43 -29.89 -0.29 2.92
CA TRP A 43 -28.71 0.58 2.78
C TRP A 43 -27.56 0.22 3.73
N VAL A 44 -27.81 -0.52 4.82
CA VAL A 44 -26.77 -1.02 5.74
C VAL A 44 -25.65 -1.78 5.03
N PRO A 45 -25.90 -2.77 4.15
CA PRO A 45 -24.81 -3.50 3.51
C PRO A 45 -23.94 -2.59 2.62
N PHE A 46 -24.55 -1.62 1.94
CA PHE A 46 -23.83 -0.63 1.14
C PHE A 46 -22.98 0.31 2.01
N ALA A 47 -23.57 0.84 3.09
CA ALA A 47 -22.85 1.70 4.03
C ALA A 47 -21.72 0.96 4.78
N ALA A 48 -21.91 -0.32 5.09
CA ALA A 48 -20.89 -1.17 5.69
C ALA A 48 -19.73 -1.41 4.71
N LEU A 49 -20.01 -1.66 3.44
CA LEU A 49 -18.98 -1.79 2.40
C LEU A 49 -18.18 -0.51 2.20
N VAL A 50 -18.87 0.63 2.04
CA VAL A 50 -18.22 1.94 1.85
C VAL A 50 -17.35 2.30 3.06
N SER A 51 -17.87 2.12 4.28
CA SER A 51 -17.09 2.40 5.49
C SER A 51 -15.91 1.46 5.66
N TYR A 52 -16.05 0.17 5.30
CA TYR A 52 -14.95 -0.78 5.28
C TYR A 52 -13.85 -0.38 4.29
N THR A 53 -14.20 0.09 3.09
CA THR A 53 -13.21 0.54 2.09
C THR A 53 -12.47 1.80 2.55
N ILE A 54 -13.20 2.80 3.08
CA ILE A 54 -12.58 4.05 3.58
C ILE A 54 -11.65 3.75 4.76
N PHE A 55 -12.09 2.90 5.68
CA PHE A 55 -11.30 2.51 6.84
C PHE A 55 -10.06 1.70 6.44
N GLY A 56 -10.20 0.75 5.51
CA GLY A 56 -9.08 0.01 4.94
C GLY A 56 -8.07 0.93 4.26
N ALA A 57 -8.54 1.88 3.44
CA ALA A 57 -7.68 2.84 2.77
C ALA A 57 -6.91 3.74 3.75
N PHE A 58 -7.56 4.15 4.85
CA PHE A 58 -6.91 4.90 5.92
C PHE A 58 -5.80 4.10 6.60
N LEU A 59 -6.05 2.82 6.91
CA LEU A 59 -5.05 1.94 7.51
C LEU A 59 -3.86 1.70 6.59
N PHE A 60 -4.10 1.32 5.33
CA PHE A 60 -3.02 1.09 4.35
C PHE A 60 -2.20 2.34 4.11
N LYS A 61 -2.85 3.50 3.93
CA LYS A 61 -2.15 4.77 3.80
C LYS A 61 -1.28 5.08 5.03
N SER A 62 -1.78 4.82 6.24
CA SER A 62 -1.04 5.16 7.46
C SER A 62 0.20 4.28 7.65
N PHE A 63 0.14 3.00 7.27
CA PHE A 63 1.25 2.07 7.46
C PHE A 63 2.24 2.03 6.29
N GLU A 64 1.76 2.07 5.05
CA GLU A 64 2.61 1.84 3.88
C GLU A 64 3.23 3.13 3.32
N MET A 65 2.56 4.28 3.46
CA MET A 65 2.97 5.52 2.80
C MET A 65 4.34 6.01 3.28
N GLU A 66 4.60 6.05 4.59
CA GLU A 66 5.87 6.57 5.11
C GLU A 66 7.05 5.64 4.79
N ASN A 67 6.84 4.33 4.85
CA ASN A 67 7.85 3.34 4.50
C ASN A 67 8.20 3.37 3.01
N ASP A 68 7.19 3.49 2.15
CA ASP A 68 7.35 3.57 0.70
C ASP A 68 8.03 4.88 0.28
N GLN A 69 7.62 6.02 0.85
CA GLN A 69 8.28 7.32 0.60
C GLN A 69 9.77 7.27 0.94
N ARG A 70 10.13 6.77 2.14
CA ARG A 70 11.54 6.63 2.53
C ARG A 70 12.32 5.70 1.61
N THR A 71 11.69 4.62 1.14
CA THR A 71 12.32 3.67 0.21
C THR A 71 12.58 4.30 -1.15
N ARG A 72 11.61 5.06 -1.68
CA ARG A 72 11.72 5.79 -2.95
C ARG A 72 12.76 6.90 -2.88
N GLU A 73 12.77 7.70 -1.82
CA GLU A 73 13.79 8.73 -1.60
C GLU A 73 15.20 8.13 -1.52
N ARG A 74 15.36 7.01 -0.79
CA ARG A 74 16.63 6.29 -0.72
C ARG A 74 17.04 5.74 -2.08
N TYR A 75 16.10 5.23 -2.86
CA TYR A 75 16.35 4.73 -4.20
C TYR A 75 16.79 5.85 -5.13
N LYS A 76 16.06 6.98 -5.15
CA LYS A 76 16.41 8.19 -5.89
C LYS A 76 17.83 8.65 -5.60
N ASN A 77 18.17 8.81 -4.32
CA ASN A 77 19.51 9.26 -3.93
C ASN A 77 20.63 8.28 -4.34
N ARG A 78 20.38 6.97 -4.27
CA ARG A 78 21.35 5.96 -4.71
C ARG A 78 21.53 5.97 -6.23
N THR A 79 20.44 6.14 -6.97
CA THR A 79 20.47 6.19 -8.44
C THR A 79 21.18 7.46 -8.91
N ASP A 80 20.87 8.62 -8.33
CA ASP A 80 21.53 9.89 -8.64
C ASP A 80 23.04 9.82 -8.33
N TYR A 81 23.41 9.29 -7.16
CA TYR A 81 24.82 9.09 -6.80
C TYR A 81 25.55 8.13 -7.76
N ALA A 82 24.92 7.02 -8.12
CA ALA A 82 25.51 6.07 -9.07
C ALA A 82 25.69 6.69 -10.45
N MET A 83 24.72 7.48 -10.91
CA MET A 83 24.78 8.21 -12.17
C MET A 83 25.95 9.19 -12.20
N ASP A 84 26.07 10.00 -11.15
CA ASP A 84 27.15 10.98 -11.00
C ASP A 84 28.52 10.31 -10.98
N GLN A 85 28.66 9.19 -10.26
CA GLN A 85 29.90 8.41 -10.21
C GLN A 85 30.29 7.80 -11.56
N VAL A 86 29.33 7.32 -12.35
CA VAL A 86 29.62 6.80 -13.70
C VAL A 86 30.10 7.91 -14.62
N VAL A 87 29.44 9.07 -14.58
CA VAL A 87 29.83 10.24 -15.38
C VAL A 87 31.21 10.75 -14.99
N GLU A 88 31.50 10.85 -13.70
CA GLU A 88 32.81 11.26 -13.20
C GLU A 88 33.92 10.33 -13.70
N ARG A 89 33.72 9.00 -13.62
CA ARG A 89 34.69 8.01 -14.13
C ARG A 89 34.85 8.04 -15.64
N MET A 90 33.76 8.22 -16.39
CA MET A 90 33.83 8.36 -17.85
C MET A 90 34.62 9.60 -18.27
N LEU A 91 34.50 10.70 -17.51
CA LEU A 91 35.22 11.94 -17.76
C LEU A 91 36.67 11.88 -17.29
N GLU A 92 36.96 11.20 -16.17
CA GLU A 92 38.33 10.96 -15.69
C GLU A 92 39.18 10.26 -16.76
N VAL A 93 38.62 9.23 -17.41
CA VAL A 93 39.27 8.51 -18.51
C VAL A 93 39.52 9.44 -19.72
N ARG A 94 38.63 10.39 -19.99
CA ARG A 94 38.74 11.32 -21.13
C ARG A 94 39.66 12.53 -20.84
N CYS A 95 39.84 12.90 -19.57
CA CYS A 95 40.63 14.06 -19.13
C CYS A 95 42.14 13.80 -19.02
N HIS A 96 42.61 12.60 -19.37
CA HIS A 96 44.04 12.32 -19.44
C HIS A 96 44.74 13.04 -20.61
N ASP A 97 43.97 13.51 -21.60
CA ASP A 97 44.47 14.33 -22.71
C ASP A 97 44.44 15.84 -22.37
N PRO A 98 45.60 16.53 -22.45
CA PRO A 98 45.73 17.94 -22.07
C PRO A 98 44.94 18.90 -22.99
N GLU A 99 44.61 18.51 -24.23
CA GLU A 99 43.81 19.32 -25.17
C GLU A 99 42.31 19.35 -24.82
N LEU A 100 41.75 18.26 -24.28
CA LEU A 100 40.33 18.15 -23.92
C LEU A 100 39.98 18.83 -22.59
N ARG A 101 41.00 19.16 -21.78
CA ARG A 101 40.86 19.82 -20.49
C ARG A 101 40.43 21.28 -20.59
N VAL A 102 40.54 21.88 -21.77
CA VAL A 102 40.21 23.28 -22.07
C VAL A 102 38.74 23.44 -22.47
N ALA A 103 38.09 22.36 -22.93
CA ALA A 103 36.66 22.36 -23.22
C ALA A 103 35.84 22.41 -21.92
N ASP A 104 34.80 23.24 -21.91
CA ASP A 104 33.94 23.52 -20.76
C ASP A 104 33.53 22.24 -20.03
N LYS A 105 34.06 22.06 -18.80
CA LYS A 105 33.90 20.84 -18.01
C LYS A 105 32.43 20.55 -17.74
N ASP A 106 31.64 21.61 -17.52
CA ASP A 106 30.22 21.49 -17.22
C ASP A 106 29.44 21.00 -18.45
N TYR A 107 29.79 21.48 -19.64
CA TYR A 107 29.24 20.97 -20.91
C TYR A 107 29.56 19.47 -21.10
N GLN A 108 30.80 19.05 -20.78
CA GLN A 108 31.17 17.63 -20.89
C GLN A 108 30.41 16.75 -19.89
N ILE A 109 30.23 17.22 -18.65
CA ILE A 109 29.41 16.53 -17.64
C ILE A 109 27.97 16.40 -18.11
N GLN A 110 27.38 17.48 -18.58
CA GLN A 110 26.00 17.48 -19.03
C GLN A 110 25.81 16.55 -20.24
N HIS A 111 26.71 16.62 -21.22
CA HIS A 111 26.64 15.77 -22.40
C HIS A 111 26.81 14.27 -22.07
N SER A 112 27.71 13.94 -21.14
CA SER A 112 27.87 12.56 -20.65
C SER A 112 26.65 12.06 -19.86
N LYS A 113 26.03 12.92 -19.05
CA LYS A 113 24.76 12.60 -18.35
C LYS A 113 23.63 12.33 -19.35
N GLU A 114 23.48 13.18 -20.36
CA GLU A 114 22.45 13.05 -21.39
C GLU A 114 22.63 11.76 -22.21
N ALA A 115 23.88 11.41 -22.58
CA ALA A 115 24.16 10.15 -23.28
C ALA A 115 23.84 8.92 -22.43
N LEU A 116 24.09 8.98 -21.12
CA LEU A 116 23.78 7.89 -20.19
C LEU A 116 22.27 7.75 -19.97
N LEU A 117 21.54 8.86 -19.86
CA LEU A 117 20.08 8.86 -19.81
C LEU A 117 19.47 8.31 -21.10
N TRP A 118 19.99 8.70 -22.27
CA TRP A 118 19.58 8.13 -23.55
C TRP A 118 19.82 6.62 -23.61
N PHE A 119 20.94 6.14 -23.09
CA PHE A 119 21.24 4.70 -23.03
C PHE A 119 20.25 3.94 -22.12
N LEU A 120 19.93 4.48 -20.94
CA LEU A 120 18.95 3.88 -20.03
C LEU A 120 17.55 3.88 -20.64
N ASP A 121 17.20 4.92 -21.38
CA ASP A 121 15.93 5.03 -22.09
C ASP A 121 15.85 4.02 -23.24
N HIS A 122 16.93 3.88 -24.02
CA HIS A 122 17.03 2.88 -25.09
C HIS A 122 16.88 1.44 -24.57
N LEU A 123 17.31 1.17 -23.35
CA LEU A 123 17.15 -0.12 -22.67
C LEU A 123 15.82 -0.27 -21.92
N ASN A 124 14.95 0.74 -21.99
CA ASN A 124 13.68 0.83 -21.26
C ASN A 124 13.83 0.71 -19.72
N LEU A 125 15.00 1.08 -19.19
CA LEU A 125 15.28 1.11 -17.75
C LEU A 125 14.79 2.40 -17.10
N THR A 126 14.64 3.47 -17.89
CA THR A 126 14.13 4.75 -17.42
C THR A 126 12.72 4.61 -16.84
N GLU A 127 11.87 3.76 -17.42
CA GLU A 127 10.52 3.48 -16.92
C GLU A 127 10.55 2.89 -15.50
N VAL A 128 11.40 1.89 -15.25
CA VAL A 128 11.55 1.26 -13.94
C VAL A 128 12.14 2.25 -12.92
N ILE A 129 13.13 3.04 -13.33
CA ILE A 129 13.72 4.05 -12.43
C ILE A 129 12.67 5.11 -12.08
N LYS A 130 11.90 5.57 -13.06
CA LYS A 130 10.82 6.54 -12.91
C LYS A 130 9.73 6.01 -11.98
N GLU A 131 9.19 4.81 -12.22
CA GLU A 131 8.17 4.19 -11.36
C GLU A 131 8.61 4.11 -9.89
N ARG A 132 9.92 3.90 -9.64
CA ARG A 132 10.50 3.74 -8.30
C ARG A 132 10.95 5.06 -7.66
N THR A 133 10.96 6.15 -8.41
CA THR A 133 11.35 7.49 -7.94
C THR A 133 10.19 8.48 -7.92
N GLU A 134 9.09 8.16 -8.61
CA GLU A 134 7.84 8.91 -8.59
C GLU A 134 7.12 8.86 -7.24
N GLU A 135 6.08 9.69 -7.14
CA GLU A 135 5.24 9.80 -5.94
C GLU A 135 4.67 8.46 -5.50
N THR A 136 4.47 8.34 -4.19
CA THR A 136 3.97 7.09 -3.61
C THR A 136 2.54 6.79 -4.08
N PRO A 137 2.24 5.54 -4.50
CA PRO A 137 0.89 5.14 -4.87
C PRO A 137 -0.07 5.10 -3.66
N TRP A 138 0.44 5.17 -2.43
CA TRP A 138 -0.35 5.13 -1.18
C TRP A 138 -1.10 6.43 -0.87
N THR A 139 -1.65 7.07 -1.88
CA THR A 139 -2.58 8.20 -1.72
C THR A 139 -3.94 7.70 -1.24
N TRP A 140 -4.83 8.61 -0.82
CA TRP A 140 -6.20 8.23 -0.42
C TRP A 140 -6.92 7.46 -1.54
N LEU A 141 -6.80 7.91 -2.79
CA LEU A 141 -7.40 7.25 -3.94
C LEU A 141 -6.71 5.92 -4.28
N GLY A 142 -5.38 5.89 -4.27
CA GLY A 142 -4.62 4.67 -4.54
C GLY A 142 -4.87 3.58 -3.49
N SER A 143 -4.94 3.94 -2.21
CA SER A 143 -5.27 3.01 -1.12
C SER A 143 -6.72 2.51 -1.20
N MET A 144 -7.67 3.34 -1.61
CA MET A 144 -9.05 2.91 -1.85
C MET A 144 -9.16 1.94 -3.03
N PHE A 145 -8.43 2.22 -4.12
CA PHE A 145 -8.38 1.36 -5.29
C PHE A 145 -7.72 0.00 -4.97
N TYR A 146 -6.63 0.01 -4.21
CA TYR A 146 -5.96 -1.20 -3.72
C TYR A 146 -6.90 -2.06 -2.85
N ALA A 147 -7.61 -1.43 -1.90
CA ALA A 147 -8.64 -2.12 -1.13
C ALA A 147 -9.74 -2.69 -2.03
N GLY A 148 -10.11 -1.96 -3.10
CA GLY A 148 -10.94 -2.35 -4.23
C GLY A 148 -10.62 -3.73 -4.82
N GLN A 149 -9.35 -3.88 -5.20
CA GLN A 149 -8.85 -5.09 -5.85
C GLN A 149 -8.90 -6.31 -4.92
N LEU A 150 -8.75 -6.09 -3.62
CA LEU A 150 -8.70 -7.16 -2.62
C LEU A 150 -10.00 -7.95 -2.53
N TYR A 151 -11.16 -7.27 -2.58
CA TYR A 151 -12.47 -7.91 -2.48
C TYR A 151 -13.06 -8.32 -3.84
N THR A 152 -12.59 -7.75 -4.95
CA THR A 152 -13.01 -8.13 -6.30
C THR A 152 -12.22 -9.33 -6.85
N THR A 153 -11.17 -9.77 -6.15
CA THR A 153 -10.27 -10.87 -6.58
C THR A 153 -9.65 -10.66 -7.97
N ILE A 154 -9.72 -9.45 -8.52
CA ILE A 154 -9.20 -9.13 -9.86
C ILE A 154 -7.67 -9.23 -9.90
N GLY A 155 -6.99 -8.99 -8.78
CA GLY A 155 -5.55 -9.24 -8.62
C GLY A 155 -4.66 -8.46 -9.60
N LYS A 156 -4.07 -7.35 -9.13
CA LYS A 156 -3.13 -6.49 -9.88
C LYS A 156 -3.62 -6.10 -11.29
N LEU A 157 -4.55 -5.13 -11.33
CA LEU A 157 -4.57 -4.19 -12.46
C LEU A 157 -3.46 -3.17 -12.23
N ASN A 158 -2.59 -2.99 -13.22
CA ASN A 158 -1.65 -1.89 -13.23
C ASN A 158 -2.47 -0.58 -13.31
N MET A 159 -2.21 0.39 -12.42
CA MET A 159 -2.97 1.65 -12.35
C MET A 159 -2.89 2.45 -13.66
N ASP A 160 -1.81 2.26 -14.42
CA ASP A 160 -1.59 2.89 -15.72
C ASP A 160 -2.64 2.48 -16.76
N PHE A 161 -3.15 1.24 -16.70
CA PHE A 161 -4.12 0.73 -17.68
C PHE A 161 -5.51 1.36 -17.57
N LEU A 162 -5.86 1.94 -16.41
CA LEU A 162 -7.17 2.59 -16.23
C LEU A 162 -7.14 4.08 -16.55
N LEU A 163 -5.97 4.72 -16.53
CA LEU A 163 -5.82 6.13 -16.90
C LEU A 163 -5.64 6.33 -18.42
N ASP A 164 -5.25 5.29 -19.16
CA ASP A 164 -5.07 5.29 -20.62
C ASP A 164 -6.41 5.20 -21.41
N THR A 165 -7.55 5.03 -20.73
CA THR A 165 -8.87 4.96 -21.41
C THR A 165 -9.57 6.30 -21.59
N ASN A 166 -8.86 7.43 -21.34
CA ASN A 166 -9.37 8.79 -21.49
C ASN A 166 -8.56 9.67 -22.47
N GLU A 167 -7.84 9.08 -23.42
CA GLU A 167 -7.44 9.76 -24.67
C GLU A 167 -8.22 9.23 -25.88
#